data_AF-A0A972DVI5-F1
#
_entry.id   AF-A0A972DVI5-F1
#
_cell.length_a   1.000
_cell.length_b   1.000
_cell.length_c   1.000
_cell.angle_alpha   90.00
_cell.angle_beta   90.00
_cell.angle_gamma   90.00
#
_symmetry.space_group_name_H-M   'P 1'
#
loop_
_entity.id
_entity.type
_entity.pdbx_description
1 polymer ?
#
loop_
_entity_poly.entity_id
_entity_poly.type
_entity_poly.pdbx_seq_one_letter_code
_entity_poly.pdbx_strand_id
1 'polypeptide(L)'
;MREDRTRTSRLVFVGIYLLLVLPLLGGCRTSGSLQSDGLPAEEYLVGGGMVINWQAPAEGTAYLVEKASGKIVETRSMKRGDTYDFSIASTGQAAEFEKVMGVKLSEARLMLYFEPAGAKRSGL
;
A
#
# COMPACT_ATOMS: atom_id res chain seq x y z
N MET A 1 -14.43 71.39 30.84
CA MET A 1 -14.04 71.71 29.44
C MET A 1 -13.39 70.47 28.87
N ARG A 2 -14.12 69.59 28.18
CA ARG A 2 -14.33 69.54 26.71
C ARG A 2 -13.03 69.60 25.88
N GLU A 3 -12.51 68.40 25.61
CA GLU A 3 -12.33 67.77 24.29
C GLU A 3 -11.53 68.50 23.19
N ASP A 4 -10.41 67.88 22.81
CA ASP A 4 -9.83 67.90 21.45
C ASP A 4 -8.97 66.60 21.34
N ARG A 5 -9.48 65.48 20.82
CA ARG A 5 -9.66 65.06 19.42
C ARG A 5 -8.37 65.11 18.57
N THR A 6 -8.08 63.94 18.00
CA THR A 6 -7.20 63.67 16.84
C THR A 6 -5.68 63.77 16.99
N ARG A 7 -5.07 62.61 17.31
CA ARG A 7 -3.86 62.16 16.63
C ARG A 7 -3.91 60.65 16.39
N THR A 8 -4.78 60.21 15.50
CA THR A 8 -4.38 59.73 14.16
C THR A 8 -3.09 58.90 14.16
N SER A 9 -3.29 57.58 14.21
CA SER A 9 -3.01 56.73 13.05
C SER A 9 -1.55 56.68 12.59
N ARG A 10 -0.63 56.20 13.42
CA ARG A 10 0.68 55.68 12.96
C ARG A 10 1.21 54.45 13.71
N LEU A 11 0.36 53.75 14.47
CA LEU A 11 0.77 52.57 15.26
C LEU A 11 0.05 51.29 14.84
N VAL A 12 -0.41 51.22 13.59
CA VAL A 12 -1.18 50.07 13.06
C VAL A 12 -0.51 49.52 11.81
N PHE A 13 0.81 49.30 11.77
CA PHE A 13 1.44 48.64 10.61
C PHE A 13 2.73 47.86 10.90
N VAL A 14 3.00 47.45 12.15
CA VAL A 14 4.14 46.58 12.49
C VAL A 14 3.69 45.51 13.48
N GLY A 15 2.77 44.66 13.06
CA GLY A 15 2.17 43.65 13.96
C GLY A 15 1.51 42.49 13.24
N ILE A 16 1.93 42.17 12.02
CA ILE A 16 1.44 41.04 11.25
C ILE A 16 2.66 40.38 10.64
N TYR A 17 3.45 39.58 11.36
CA TYR A 17 4.42 38.67 10.74
C TYR A 17 5.14 37.70 11.71
N LEU A 18 4.57 37.24 12.82
CA LEU A 18 5.33 36.25 13.62
C LEU A 18 4.53 35.32 14.55
N LEU A 19 3.36 34.82 14.16
CA LEU A 19 2.70 33.78 14.97
C LEU A 19 1.74 32.87 14.17
N LEU A 20 2.15 32.51 12.95
CA LEU A 20 1.67 31.28 12.31
C LEU A 20 2.70 30.19 12.61
N VAL A 21 2.69 29.71 13.86
CA VAL A 21 3.40 28.50 14.26
C VAL A 21 2.65 27.34 13.60
N LEU A 22 3.18 26.90 12.45
CA LEU A 22 2.70 25.73 11.74
C LEU A 22 2.64 24.53 12.70
N PRO A 23 1.55 23.76 12.74
CA PRO A 23 1.57 22.48 13.40
C PRO A 23 2.49 21.55 12.60
N LEU A 24 3.68 21.28 13.12
CA LEU A 24 4.54 20.19 12.65
C LEU A 24 3.92 18.85 13.05
N LEU A 25 2.78 18.50 12.44
CA LEU A 25 2.33 17.12 12.35
C LEU A 25 3.16 16.44 11.25
N GLY A 26 4.45 16.29 11.52
CA GLY A 26 5.33 15.38 10.80
C GLY A 26 4.97 13.94 11.20
N GLY A 27 3.80 13.47 10.76
CA GLY A 27 3.54 12.05 10.74
C GLY A 27 4.45 11.43 9.70
N CYS A 28 5.39 10.57 10.11
CA CYS A 28 6.05 9.64 9.21
C CYS A 28 4.98 8.76 8.56
N ARG A 29 4.44 9.19 7.42
CA ARG A 29 3.76 8.29 6.50
C ARG A 29 4.87 7.54 5.76
N THR A 30 5.32 6.44 6.36
CA THR A 30 5.89 5.37 5.55
C THR A 30 4.76 4.90 4.64
N SER A 31 4.70 5.45 3.43
CA SER A 31 3.92 4.89 2.34
C SER A 31 4.59 3.56 1.98
N GLY A 32 4.19 2.50 2.66
CA GLY A 32 4.56 1.13 2.29
C GLY A 32 3.95 0.77 0.94
N SER A 33 4.49 -0.26 0.31
CA SER A 33 3.91 -0.91 -0.88
C SER A 33 2.56 -1.57 -0.63
N LEU A 34 2.22 -1.79 0.65
CA LEU A 34 0.93 -2.25 1.10
C LEU A 34 -0.01 -1.07 1.29
N GLN A 35 -1.21 -1.22 0.78
CA GLN A 35 -2.32 -0.29 0.99
C GLN A 35 -2.80 -0.34 2.44
N SER A 36 -3.74 0.54 2.81
CA SER A 36 -4.30 0.59 4.17
C SER A 36 -5.02 -0.69 4.61
N ASP A 37 -5.42 -1.54 3.66
CA ASP A 37 -6.01 -2.86 3.88
C ASP A 37 -4.96 -3.97 4.05
N GLY A 38 -3.67 -3.64 3.93
CA GLY A 38 -2.57 -4.60 4.02
C GLY A 38 -2.32 -5.38 2.72
N LEU A 39 -2.99 -5.05 1.61
CA LEU A 39 -2.78 -5.69 0.32
C LEU A 39 -1.77 -4.93 -0.55
N PRO A 40 -0.99 -5.62 -1.40
CA PRO A 40 -0.14 -4.96 -2.39
C PRO A 40 -0.96 -4.07 -3.32
N ALA A 41 -0.38 -2.94 -3.71
CA ALA A 41 -1.01 -2.01 -4.65
C ALA A 41 -1.13 -2.60 -6.06
N GLU A 42 -2.13 -2.18 -6.84
CA GLU A 42 -2.45 -2.77 -8.15
C GLU A 42 -1.32 -2.61 -9.18
N GLU A 43 -0.46 -1.60 -9.06
CA GLU A 43 0.71 -1.42 -9.91
C GLU A 43 1.73 -2.56 -9.82
N TYR A 44 1.69 -3.35 -8.75
CA TYR A 44 2.56 -4.51 -8.57
C TYR A 44 1.97 -5.81 -9.13
N LEU A 45 0.81 -5.77 -9.79
CA LEU A 45 0.16 -6.95 -10.33
C LEU A 45 0.94 -7.52 -11.52
N VAL A 46 1.31 -8.81 -11.44
CA VAL A 46 2.13 -9.48 -12.47
C VAL A 46 1.49 -10.75 -13.04
N GLY A 47 0.41 -11.25 -12.43
CA GLY A 47 -0.30 -12.42 -12.92
C GLY A 47 -1.50 -12.82 -12.09
N GLY A 48 -2.13 -13.93 -12.44
CA GLY A 48 -3.27 -14.48 -11.70
C GLY A 48 -3.85 -15.71 -12.37
N GLY A 49 -4.74 -16.39 -11.66
CA GLY A 49 -5.41 -17.60 -12.12
C GLY A 49 -5.13 -18.82 -11.25
N MET A 50 -5.67 -19.94 -11.70
CA MET A 50 -5.58 -21.24 -11.01
C MET A 50 -4.25 -21.95 -11.22
N VAL A 51 -3.50 -21.52 -12.23
CA VAL A 51 -2.14 -21.96 -12.56
C VAL A 51 -1.34 -20.71 -12.86
N ILE A 52 -0.24 -20.52 -12.15
CA ILE A 52 0.64 -19.37 -12.29
C ILE A 52 2.06 -19.88 -12.44
N ASN A 53 2.70 -19.52 -13.55
CA ASN A 53 4.11 -19.73 -13.79
C ASN A 53 4.69 -18.39 -14.25
N TRP A 54 5.47 -17.76 -13.37
CA TRP A 54 5.99 -16.41 -13.60
C TRP A 54 7.42 -16.31 -13.10
N GLN A 55 8.30 -15.65 -13.87
CA GLN A 55 9.70 -15.49 -13.51
C GLN A 55 9.97 -14.07 -12.99
N ALA A 56 10.67 -13.98 -11.86
CA ALA A 56 11.00 -12.72 -11.23
C ALA A 56 12.05 -11.94 -12.05
N PRO A 57 11.75 -10.70 -12.50
CA PRO A 57 12.69 -9.89 -13.28
C PRO A 57 13.81 -9.29 -12.40
N ALA A 58 13.60 -9.24 -11.10
CA ALA A 58 14.51 -8.67 -10.11
C ALA A 58 14.37 -9.42 -8.78
N GLU A 59 15.24 -9.08 -7.82
CA GLU A 59 15.01 -9.43 -6.42
C GLU A 59 13.79 -8.67 -5.89
N GLY A 60 13.00 -9.29 -5.02
CA GLY A 60 11.78 -8.69 -4.48
C GLY A 60 10.93 -9.67 -3.67
N THR A 61 9.67 -9.31 -3.43
CA THR A 61 8.70 -10.13 -2.71
C THR A 61 7.47 -10.38 -3.57
N ALA A 62 7.10 -11.65 -3.70
CA ALA A 62 5.88 -12.09 -4.35
C ALA A 62 4.77 -12.30 -3.30
N TYR A 63 3.57 -11.84 -3.63
CA TYR A 63 2.37 -12.00 -2.81
C TYR A 63 1.28 -12.65 -3.66
N LEU A 64 0.83 -13.83 -3.24
CA LEU A 64 -0.36 -14.45 -3.82
C LEU A 64 -1.57 -14.03 -2.96
N VAL A 65 -2.55 -13.40 -3.58
CA VAL A 65 -3.72 -12.84 -2.90
C VAL A 65 -4.97 -13.47 -3.48
N GLU A 66 -5.89 -13.86 -2.61
CA GLU A 66 -7.27 -14.17 -2.99
C GLU A 66 -8.09 -12.88 -2.88
N LYS A 67 -8.44 -12.30 -4.03
CA LYS A 67 -9.01 -10.96 -4.14
C LYS A 67 -10.43 -10.83 -3.59
N ALA A 68 -11.23 -11.91 -3.56
CA ALA A 68 -12.60 -11.84 -3.06
C ALA A 68 -12.66 -11.69 -1.53
N SER A 69 -11.80 -12.39 -0.81
CA SER A 69 -11.68 -12.33 0.65
C SER A 69 -10.66 -11.30 1.12
N GLY A 70 -9.80 -10.78 0.24
CA GLY A 70 -8.75 -9.83 0.57
C GLY A 70 -7.66 -10.46 1.44
N LYS A 71 -7.43 -11.77 1.31
CA LYS A 71 -6.45 -12.51 2.12
C LYS A 71 -5.21 -12.84 1.31
N ILE A 72 -4.06 -12.71 1.96
CA ILE A 72 -2.79 -13.19 1.43
C ILE A 72 -2.73 -14.71 1.63
N VAL A 73 -2.61 -15.44 0.53
CA VAL A 73 -2.43 -16.90 0.49
C VAL A 73 -0.97 -17.25 0.77
N GLU A 74 -0.04 -16.53 0.15
CA GLU A 74 1.39 -16.77 0.28
C GLU A 74 2.19 -15.47 0.17
N THR A 75 3.28 -15.38 0.92
CA THR A 75 4.33 -14.36 0.74
C THR A 75 5.65 -15.08 0.56
N ARG A 76 6.38 -14.76 -0.51
CA ARG A 76 7.65 -15.40 -0.85
C ARG A 76 8.69 -14.38 -1.29
N SER A 77 9.86 -14.40 -0.66
CA SER A 77 11.03 -13.65 -1.15
C SER A 77 11.58 -14.32 -2.41
N MET A 78 11.86 -13.52 -3.44
CA MET A 78 12.29 -13.98 -4.76
C MET A 78 13.60 -13.28 -5.16
N LYS A 79 14.50 -14.01 -5.82
CA LYS A 79 15.66 -13.47 -6.51
C LYS A 79 15.36 -13.30 -8.01
N ARG A 80 16.19 -12.51 -8.70
CA ARG A 80 16.12 -12.43 -10.17
C ARG A 80 16.27 -13.81 -10.79
N GLY A 81 15.35 -14.14 -11.70
CA GLY A 81 15.33 -15.41 -12.43
C GLY A 81 14.59 -16.53 -11.70
N ASP A 82 14.23 -16.36 -10.42
CA ASP A 82 13.44 -17.34 -9.69
C ASP A 82 12.04 -17.46 -10.32
N THR A 83 11.54 -18.69 -10.43
CA THR A 83 10.19 -18.95 -10.92
C THR A 83 9.23 -19.10 -9.75
N TYR A 84 8.19 -18.29 -9.73
CA TYR A 84 7.00 -18.50 -8.91
C TYR A 84 6.09 -19.49 -9.64
N ASP A 85 5.89 -20.67 -9.03
CA ASP A 85 5.01 -21.71 -9.53
C ASP A 85 3.92 -21.98 -8.49
N PHE A 86 2.68 -21.81 -8.91
CA PHE A 86 1.49 -22.11 -8.12
C PHE A 86 0.46 -22.83 -8.98
N SER A 87 -0.09 -23.91 -8.45
CA SER A 87 -1.26 -24.56 -9.04
C SER A 87 -2.08 -25.27 -7.97
N ILE A 88 -3.39 -25.34 -8.19
CA ILE A 88 -4.28 -26.23 -7.44
C ILE A 88 -4.64 -27.38 -8.38
N ALA A 89 -3.97 -28.51 -8.19
CA ALA A 89 -4.02 -29.65 -9.13
C ALA A 89 -4.85 -30.84 -8.61
N SER A 90 -5.41 -30.76 -7.41
CA SER A 90 -6.19 -31.85 -6.81
C SER A 90 -7.39 -31.36 -6.03
N THR A 91 -8.39 -32.24 -5.88
CA THR A 91 -9.58 -31.98 -5.07
C THR A 91 -9.26 -31.80 -3.59
N GLY A 92 -8.21 -32.46 -3.08
CA GLY A 92 -7.74 -32.28 -1.70
C GLY A 92 -7.20 -30.87 -1.44
N GLN A 93 -6.33 -30.37 -2.33
CA GLN A 93 -5.82 -29.00 -2.27
C GLN A 93 -6.95 -27.97 -2.40
N ALA A 94 -7.92 -28.23 -3.27
CA ALA A 94 -9.11 -27.39 -3.41
C ALA A 94 -9.88 -27.32 -2.08
N ALA A 95 -10.19 -28.46 -1.46
CA ALA A 95 -10.93 -28.51 -0.21
C ALA A 95 -10.19 -27.82 0.95
N GLU A 96 -8.86 -27.97 1.02
CA GLU A 96 -8.03 -27.27 2.00
C GLU A 96 -8.04 -25.76 1.77
N PHE A 97 -7.87 -25.33 0.52
CA PHE A 97 -7.95 -23.92 0.14
C PHE A 97 -9.30 -23.33 0.55
N GLU A 98 -10.42 -23.97 0.20
CA GLU A 98 -11.75 -23.48 0.52
C GLU A 98 -11.96 -23.37 2.03
N LYS A 99 -11.46 -24.33 2.80
CA LYS A 99 -11.53 -24.34 4.26
C LYS A 99 -10.74 -23.18 4.88
N VAL A 100 -9.51 -22.94 4.43
CA VAL A 100 -8.63 -21.90 4.98
C VAL A 100 -9.11 -20.51 4.57
N MET A 101 -9.48 -20.36 3.30
CA MET A 101 -9.84 -19.07 2.73
C MET A 101 -11.28 -18.68 3.04
N GLY A 102 -12.17 -19.66 3.24
CA GLY A 102 -13.59 -19.44 3.48
C GLY A 102 -14.35 -19.03 2.22
N VAL A 103 -13.80 -19.33 1.04
CA VAL A 103 -14.40 -19.05 -0.28
C VAL A 103 -14.36 -20.31 -1.11
N LYS A 104 -15.35 -20.53 -1.97
CA LYS A 104 -15.31 -21.64 -2.93
C LYS A 104 -14.24 -21.39 -3.97
N LEU A 105 -13.56 -22.44 -4.41
CA LEU A 105 -12.49 -22.33 -5.39
C LEU A 105 -13.02 -21.78 -6.73
N SER A 106 -14.25 -22.14 -7.10
CA SER A 106 -14.94 -21.62 -8.29
C SER A 106 -15.23 -20.12 -8.24
N GLU A 107 -15.22 -19.52 -7.05
CA GLU A 107 -15.49 -18.09 -6.81
C GLU A 107 -14.22 -17.32 -6.48
N ALA A 108 -13.13 -18.03 -6.17
CA ALA A 108 -11.85 -17.46 -5.79
C ALA A 108 -11.17 -16.72 -6.95
N ARG A 109 -10.49 -15.63 -6.63
CA ARG A 109 -9.73 -14.84 -7.61
C ARG A 109 -8.30 -14.69 -7.13
N LEU A 110 -7.45 -15.59 -7.59
CA LEU A 110 -6.03 -15.60 -7.22
C LEU A 110 -5.23 -14.65 -8.10
N MET A 111 -4.55 -13.70 -7.47
CA MET A 111 -3.76 -12.65 -8.10
C MET A 111 -2.34 -12.67 -7.54
N LEU A 112 -1.34 -12.69 -8.42
CA LEU A 112 0.06 -12.60 -8.06
C LEU A 112 0.54 -11.15 -8.20
N TYR A 113 1.04 -10.62 -7.10
CA TYR A 113 1.71 -9.33 -7.05
C TYR A 113 3.20 -9.53 -6.80
N PHE A 114 4.03 -8.65 -7.34
CA PHE A 114 5.46 -8.66 -7.11
C PHE A 114 5.97 -7.24 -6.85
N GLU A 115 6.58 -7.05 -5.68
CA GLU A 115 7.26 -5.82 -5.30
C GLU A 115 8.78 -6.01 -5.45
N PRO A 116 9.44 -5.30 -6.38
CA PRO A 116 10.90 -5.30 -6.48
C PRO A 116 11.58 -4.75 -5.23
N ALA A 117 12.71 -5.34 -4.84
CA ALA A 117 13.56 -4.80 -3.79
C ALA A 117 14.04 -3.39 -4.20
N GLY A 118 13.71 -2.39 -3.39
CA GLY A 118 14.00 -0.99 -3.69
C GLY A 118 12.98 -0.29 -4.58
N ALA A 119 11.85 -0.93 -4.91
CA ALA A 119 10.65 -0.21 -5.29
C ALA A 119 10.41 0.86 -4.23
N LYS A 120 10.38 2.12 -4.65
CA LYS A 120 10.42 3.25 -3.73
C LYS A 120 9.32 3.06 -2.68
N ARG A 121 9.73 2.93 -1.42
CA ARG A 121 9.00 3.53 -0.30
C ARG A 121 8.90 5.01 -0.66
N SER A 122 7.86 5.38 -1.41
CA SER A 122 7.74 6.72 -1.99
C SER A 122 7.40 7.66 -0.83
N GLY A 123 8.46 8.17 -0.22
CA GLY A 123 8.43 8.89 1.05
C GLY A 123 9.82 8.88 1.72
N LEU A 124 10.85 9.33 0.98
CA LEU A 124 12.14 9.74 1.52
C LEU A 124 12.43 11.15 1.00
#